data_AF-A0A4S0Q823-F1
#
_entry.id   AF-A0A4S0Q823-F1
#
_cell.length_a   1.000
_cell.length_b   1.000
_cell.length_c   1.000
_cell.angle_alpha   90.00
_cell.angle_beta   90.00
_cell.angle_gamma   90.00
#
_symmetry.space_group_name_H-M   'P 1'
#
loop_
_entity.id
_entity.type
_entity.pdbx_description
1 polymer ?
#
loop_
_entity_poly.entity_id
_entity_poly.type
_entity_poly.pdbx_seq_one_letter_code
_entity_poly.pdbx_strand_id
1 'polypeptide(L)'
;TKLDADNLSTAVIPILFYRSMLLAADVAPIDALVEALRSQGIAPVPIFVSSLKDQASLAFVENALASLNPAAIITATAFASGAEPGAETLFDRAGVPVFQV
;
A
#
# COMPACT_ATOMS: atom_id res chain seq x y z
N THR A 1 -33.62 -12.28 -7.95
CA THR A 1 -32.29 -12.29 -7.31
C THR A 1 -31.58 -11.04 -7.75
N LYS A 2 -31.66 -10.01 -6.92
CA LYS A 2 -31.07 -8.69 -7.14
C LYS A 2 -29.57 -8.86 -6.87
N LEU A 3 -28.80 -9.20 -7.90
CA LEU A 3 -27.34 -9.16 -7.83
C LEU A 3 -26.96 -7.70 -7.67
N ASP A 4 -26.19 -7.44 -6.62
CA ASP A 4 -25.90 -6.13 -6.07
C ASP A 4 -25.14 -5.27 -7.09
N ALA A 5 -25.86 -4.33 -7.72
CA ALA A 5 -25.30 -3.28 -8.55
C ALA A 5 -24.46 -2.26 -7.73
N ASP A 6 -24.39 -2.42 -6.41
CA ASP A 6 -23.57 -1.62 -5.48
C ASP A 6 -22.11 -2.09 -5.38
N ASN A 7 -21.72 -3.21 -6.00
CA ASN A 7 -20.39 -3.81 -5.80
C ASN A 7 -19.43 -3.67 -7.00
N LEU A 8 -19.62 -2.67 -7.87
CA LEU A 8 -18.72 -2.42 -9.02
C LEU A 8 -17.56 -1.47 -8.69
N SER A 9 -17.32 -1.14 -7.41
CA SER A 9 -16.12 -0.37 -7.05
C SER A 9 -14.90 -1.28 -7.13
N THR A 10 -14.05 -1.07 -8.14
CA THR A 10 -12.75 -1.73 -8.25
C THR A 10 -11.97 -1.60 -6.93
N ALA A 11 -11.52 -2.73 -6.38
CA ALA A 11 -10.74 -2.75 -5.15
C ALA A 11 -9.43 -1.95 -5.33
N VAL A 12 -9.18 -0.99 -4.44
CA VAL A 12 -7.96 -0.17 -4.44
C VAL A 12 -6.91 -0.82 -3.56
N ILE A 13 -5.71 -1.05 -4.10
CA ILE A 13 -4.58 -1.65 -3.37
C ILE A 13 -3.34 -0.75 -3.47
N PRO A 14 -3.01 0.00 -2.42
CA PRO A 14 -1.74 0.71 -2.31
C PRO A 14 -0.56 -0.26 -2.27
N ILE A 15 0.50 0.05 -3.01
CA ILE A 15 1.77 -0.67 -3.00
C ILE A 15 2.82 0.28 -2.45
N LEU A 16 3.26 0.05 -1.21
CA LEU A 16 4.29 0.86 -0.56
C LEU A 16 5.68 0.33 -0.88
N PHE A 17 6.58 1.21 -1.33
CA PHE A 17 7.96 0.85 -1.63
C PHE A 17 8.90 2.03 -1.36
N TYR A 18 10.22 1.79 -1.32
CA TYR A 18 11.16 2.88 -1.02
C TYR A 18 11.46 3.74 -2.24
N ARG A 19 11.58 5.05 -2.01
CA ARG A 19 12.06 6.01 -3.00
C ARG A 19 13.45 5.63 -3.56
N SER A 20 14.30 4.98 -2.77
CA SER A 20 15.60 4.50 -3.23
C SER A 20 15.51 3.53 -4.41
N MET A 21 14.42 2.75 -4.53
CA MET A 21 14.19 1.86 -5.67
C MET A 21 14.01 2.67 -6.97
N LEU A 22 13.25 3.77 -6.93
CA LEU A 22 13.13 4.69 -8.08
C LEU A 22 14.47 5.30 -8.46
N LEU A 23 15.23 5.74 -7.45
CA LEU A 23 16.54 6.37 -7.68
C LEU A 23 17.58 5.38 -8.23
N ALA A 24 17.43 4.09 -7.92
CA ALA A 24 18.27 3.01 -8.43
C ALA A 24 17.79 2.42 -9.76
N ALA A 25 16.67 2.92 -10.32
CA ALA A 25 15.96 2.31 -11.45
C ALA A 25 15.58 0.83 -11.24
N ASP A 26 15.36 0.44 -9.98
CA ASP A 26 15.05 -0.93 -9.55
C ASP A 26 13.55 -1.07 -9.19
N VAL A 27 12.69 -0.68 -10.14
CA VAL A 27 11.23 -0.68 -9.95
C VAL A 27 10.49 -1.70 -10.83
N ALA A 28 11.22 -2.49 -11.61
CA ALA A 28 10.63 -3.55 -12.43
C ALA A 28 9.73 -4.52 -11.62
N PRO A 29 10.05 -4.91 -10.37
CA PRO A 29 9.14 -5.71 -9.54
C PRO A 29 7.83 -5.00 -9.21
N ILE A 30 7.87 -3.67 -8.99
CA ILE A 30 6.68 -2.87 -8.71
C ILE A 30 5.79 -2.76 -9.95
N ASP A 31 6.39 -2.54 -11.12
CA ASP A 31 5.67 -2.52 -12.40
C ASP A 31 4.98 -3.85 -12.69
N ALA A 32 5.67 -4.97 -12.45
CA ALA A 32 5.11 -6.30 -12.61
C ALA A 32 3.91 -6.56 -11.67
N LEU A 33 4.00 -6.10 -10.42
CA LEU A 33 2.90 -6.21 -9.45
C LEU A 33 1.70 -5.36 -9.86
N VAL A 34 1.94 -4.13 -10.31
CA VAL A 34 0.88 -3.24 -10.84
C VAL A 34 0.15 -3.91 -12.00
N GLU A 35 0.88 -4.48 -12.96
CA GLU A 35 0.28 -5.16 -14.11
C GLU A 35 -0.51 -6.41 -13.68
N ALA A 36 0.06 -7.21 -12.78
CA ALA A 36 -0.62 -8.40 -12.26
C ALA A 36 -1.95 -8.04 -11.58
N LEU A 37 -1.99 -7.00 -10.74
CA LEU A 37 -3.22 -6.56 -10.08
C LEU A 37 -4.24 -6.00 -11.07
N ARG A 38 -3.82 -5.19 -12.04
CA ARG A 38 -4.70 -4.69 -13.10
C ARG A 38 -5.33 -5.82 -13.90
N SER A 39 -4.58 -6.87 -14.20
CA SER A 39 -5.09 -8.05 -14.92
C SER A 39 -6.23 -8.78 -14.17
N GLN A 40 -6.30 -8.60 -12.84
CA GLN A 40 -7.35 -9.15 -11.98
C GLN A 40 -8.50 -8.17 -11.71
N GLY A 41 -8.54 -7.03 -12.41
CA GLY A 41 -9.58 -6.01 -12.21
C GLY A 41 -9.44 -5.25 -10.89
N ILE A 42 -8.23 -5.17 -10.33
CA ILE A 42 -7.88 -4.40 -9.13
C ILE A 42 -7.23 -3.08 -9.56
N ALA A 43 -7.42 -2.01 -8.79
CA ALA A 43 -6.79 -0.71 -8.98
C ALA A 43 -5.55 -0.57 -8.06
N PRO A 44 -4.34 -0.89 -8.54
CA PRO A 44 -3.12 -0.68 -7.77
C PRO A 44 -2.76 0.80 -7.70
N VAL A 45 -2.24 1.24 -6.55
CA VAL A 45 -1.73 2.59 -6.32
C VAL A 45 -0.30 2.51 -5.79
N PRO A 46 0.72 2.53 -6.64
CA PRO A 46 2.11 2.55 -6.19
C PRO A 46 2.44 3.88 -5.49
N ILE A 47 2.92 3.80 -4.25
CA ILE A 47 3.29 4.93 -3.40
C ILE A 47 4.71 4.71 -2.89
N PHE A 48 5.62 5.62 -3.23
CA PHE A 48 6.97 5.58 -2.68
C PHE A 48 7.09 6.43 -1.42
N VAL A 49 7.89 5.97 -0.46
CA VAL A 49 8.25 6.72 0.75
C VAL A 49 9.76 6.80 0.91
N SER A 50 10.24 7.85 1.57
CA SER A 50 11.66 7.99 1.88
C SER A 50 12.08 7.02 2.99
N SER A 51 11.27 6.93 4.05
CA SER A 51 11.47 6.02 5.19
C SER A 51 10.18 5.92 6.00
N LEU A 52 9.75 4.71 6.40
CA LEU A 52 8.61 4.56 7.31
C LEU A 52 8.94 4.89 8.78
N LYS A 53 10.18 5.30 9.07
CA LYS A 53 10.59 5.85 10.38
C LYS A 53 10.47 7.38 10.45
N ASP A 54 10.32 8.02 9.29
CA ASP A 54 10.19 9.46 9.19
C ASP A 54 8.71 9.87 9.37
N GLN A 55 8.45 10.81 10.28
CA GLN A 55 7.08 11.22 10.63
C GLN A 55 6.35 11.85 9.44
N ALA A 56 7.06 12.58 8.57
CA ALA A 56 6.43 13.19 7.39
C ALA A 56 6.00 12.11 6.39
N SER A 57 6.83 11.09 6.18
CA SER A 57 6.49 9.93 5.34
C SER A 57 5.32 9.13 5.92
N LEU A 58 5.27 8.93 7.24
CA LEU A 58 4.12 8.28 7.90
C LEU A 58 2.82 9.07 7.70
N ALA A 59 2.83 10.38 8.01
CA ALA A 59 1.66 11.24 7.84
C ALA A 59 1.19 11.30 6.39
N PHE A 60 2.11 11.31 5.43
CA PHE A 60 1.78 11.24 4.01
C PHE A 60 1.04 9.94 3.66
N VAL A 61 1.54 8.79 4.11
CA VAL A 61 0.89 7.51 3.84
C VAL A 61 -0.46 7.43 4.54
N GLU A 62 -0.59 7.88 5.79
CA GLU A 62 -1.88 7.92 6.49
C GLU A 62 -2.94 8.72 5.72
N ASN A 63 -2.58 9.92 5.26
CA ASN A 63 -3.48 10.76 4.47
C ASN A 63 -3.85 10.08 3.13
N ALA A 64 -2.90 9.42 2.49
CA ALA A 64 -3.15 8.67 1.26
C ALA A 64 -4.11 7.49 1.50
N LEU A 65 -3.88 6.69 2.55
CA LEU A 65 -4.75 5.56 2.90
C LEU A 65 -6.16 6.03 3.25
N ALA A 66 -6.30 7.10 4.04
CA ALA A 66 -7.60 7.68 4.38
C ALA A 66 -8.36 8.17 3.14
N SER A 67 -7.65 8.74 2.15
CA SER A 67 -8.26 9.22 0.90
C SER A 67 -8.62 8.08 -0.05
N LEU A 68 -7.81 7.01 -0.07
CA LEU A 68 -7.98 5.89 -1.00
C LEU A 68 -9.00 4.85 -0.52
N ASN A 69 -9.24 4.77 0.79
CA ASN A 69 -10.08 3.75 1.42
C ASN A 69 -9.79 2.32 0.88
N PRO A 70 -8.54 1.84 1.04
CA PRO A 70 -8.06 0.65 0.36
C PRO A 70 -8.72 -0.64 0.87
N ALA A 71 -8.78 -1.66 0.02
CA ALA A 71 -9.24 -2.99 0.43
C ALA A 71 -8.14 -3.82 1.12
N ALA A 72 -6.88 -3.54 0.79
CA ALA A 72 -5.68 -4.15 1.37
C ALA A 72 -4.45 -3.28 1.03
N ILE A 73 -3.33 -3.52 1.71
CA ILE A 73 -2.04 -2.86 1.44
C ILE A 73 -1.01 -3.93 1.07
N ILE A 74 -0.19 -3.65 0.06
CA ILE A 74 1.03 -4.41 -0.22
C ILE A 74 2.22 -3.55 0.19
N THR A 75 3.16 -4.14 0.90
CA THR A 75 4.40 -3.47 1.31
C THR A 75 5.62 -4.23 0.81
N ALA A 76 6.46 -3.51 0.07
CA ALA A 76 7.80 -3.90 -0.38
C ALA A 76 8.88 -3.07 0.37
N THR A 77 8.58 -2.58 1.58
CA THR A 77 9.51 -1.74 2.38
C THR A 77 10.33 -2.54 3.40
N ALA A 78 10.42 -3.87 3.25
CA ALA A 78 10.88 -4.80 4.29
C ALA A 78 10.12 -4.61 5.63
N PHE A 79 10.60 -5.20 6.72
CA PHE A 79 10.01 -5.14 8.07
C PHE A 79 10.13 -3.76 8.77
N ALA A 80 10.23 -2.67 8.01
CA ALA A 80 10.61 -1.35 8.52
C ALA A 80 9.52 -0.63 9.32
N SER A 81 8.28 -1.11 9.26
CA SER A 81 7.16 -0.60 10.06
C SER A 81 7.13 -1.15 11.48
N GLY A 82 8.08 -2.00 11.88
CA GLY A 82 8.09 -2.58 13.23
C GLY A 82 7.97 -1.50 14.29
N ALA A 83 6.93 -1.57 15.11
CA ALA A 83 6.77 -0.71 16.26
C ALA A 83 7.60 -1.22 17.44
N GLU A 84 8.02 -0.29 18.30
CA GLU A 84 8.45 -0.63 19.65
C GLU A 84 7.33 -1.37 20.39
N PRO A 85 7.64 -2.27 21.33
CA PRO A 85 6.63 -3.00 22.08
C PRO A 85 5.59 -2.05 22.72
N GLY A 86 4.32 -2.21 22.33
CA GLY A 86 3.20 -1.41 22.86
C GLY A 86 2.80 -0.18 22.03
N ALA A 87 3.48 0.12 20.92
CA ALA A 87 3.05 1.13 19.96
C ALA A 87 2.32 0.51 18.76
N GLU A 88 1.25 1.16 18.28
CA GLU A 88 0.60 0.77 17.03
C GLU A 88 1.42 1.23 15.82
N THR A 89 1.62 0.34 14.86
CA THR A 89 2.20 0.66 13.57
C THR A 89 1.18 1.39 12.69
N LEU A 90 1.67 2.00 11.60
CA LEU A 90 0.82 2.49 10.51
C LEU A 90 -0.17 1.42 10.02
N PHE A 91 0.29 0.17 9.96
CA PHE A 91 -0.48 -0.95 9.43
C PHE A 91 -1.57 -1.43 10.39
N ASP A 92 -1.31 -1.38 11.70
CA ASP A 92 -2.33 -1.67 12.72
C ASP A 92 -3.47 -0.66 12.64
N ARG A 93 -3.14 0.63 12.51
CA ARG A 93 -4.12 1.72 12.36
C ARG A 93 -4.90 1.66 11.05
N ALA A 94 -4.31 1.14 9.98
CA ALA A 94 -4.97 1.04 8.69
C ALA A 94 -6.18 0.07 8.72
N GLY A 95 -6.18 -0.92 9.63
CA GLY A 95 -7.32 -1.81 9.85
C GLY A 95 -7.67 -2.72 8.67
N VAL A 96 -6.80 -2.82 7.68
CA VAL A 96 -6.98 -3.64 6.47
C VAL A 96 -5.87 -4.69 6.36
N PRO A 97 -6.08 -5.79 5.63
CA PRO A 97 -5.04 -6.78 5.41
C PRO A 97 -3.78 -6.16 4.81
N VAL A 98 -2.62 -6.53 5.35
CA VAL A 98 -1.31 -6.10 4.88
C VAL A 98 -0.50 -7.30 4.41
N PHE A 99 -0.05 -7.27 3.16
CA PHE A 99 0.77 -8.31 2.54
C PHE A 99 2.21 -7.79 2.38
N GLN A 100 3.16 -8.50 2.98
CA GLN A 100 4.58 -8.23 2.84
C GLN A 100 5.14 -9.06 1.68
N VAL A 101 5.88 -8.40 0.78
CA VAL A 101 6.64 -9.02 -0.31
C VAL A 101 8.11 -8.64 -0.26
#